data_AF-A0A8D8LZG2-F1
#
_entry.id   AF-A0A8D8LZG2-F1
#
_cell.length_a   1.000
_cell.length_b   1.000
_cell.length_c   1.000
_cell.angle_alpha   90.00
_cell.angle_beta   90.00
_cell.angle_gamma   90.00
#
_symmetry.space_group_name_H-M   'P 1'
#
loop_
_entity.id
_entity.type
_entity.pdbx_description
1 polymer ?
#
loop_
_entity_poly.entity_id
_entity_poly.type
_entity_poly.pdbx_seq_one_letter_code
_entity_poly.pdbx_strand_id
1 'polypeptide(L)'
;MTDESQRPYKIVDVKRERKVGVVAKSLEEIKSKAQNKLSNPSSNIKVVLESDGTEIDEEDYFSTLENDTALMVLFDNEKWTPVRQLADAVDGVGHPLTELLSMLKQDIGQVSLLGGQELELLSDMDPDNLLDIIPDRMFLNQVKEASCRFLSDKRNAQEALDLLKLYHRSYINNENGTDITQSKKSRQT
;
A
#
# COMPACT_ATOMS: atom_id res chain seq x y z
N MET A 1 11.01 34.52 19.05
CA MET A 1 9.86 34.14 18.21
C MET A 1 10.28 32.89 17.45
N THR A 2 10.19 31.73 18.09
CA THR A 2 10.42 30.44 17.43
C THR A 2 9.12 30.08 16.73
N ASP A 3 9.20 30.00 15.43
CA ASP A 3 8.11 29.74 14.50
C ASP A 3 7.57 28.32 14.75
N GLU A 4 6.54 28.21 15.60
CA GLU A 4 5.74 26.99 15.84
C GLU A 4 4.85 26.68 14.62
N SER A 5 5.46 26.69 13.44
CA SER A 5 4.75 26.47 12.18
C SER A 5 4.56 24.98 11.97
N GLN A 6 3.30 24.58 12.08
CA GLN A 6 2.74 23.36 11.53
C GLN A 6 3.46 22.91 10.24
N ARG A 7 4.24 21.82 10.32
CA ARG A 7 5.05 21.33 9.20
C ARG A 7 4.30 20.26 8.41
N PRO A 8 4.35 20.28 7.08
CA PRO A 8 3.82 19.20 6.26
C PRO A 8 4.77 17.99 6.31
N TYR A 9 4.21 16.83 6.60
CA TYR A 9 4.86 15.53 6.58
C TYR A 9 4.11 14.60 5.65
N LYS A 10 4.81 13.62 5.07
CA LYS A 10 4.20 12.58 4.24
C LYS A 10 4.12 11.30 5.04
N ILE A 11 2.92 10.86 5.37
CA ILE A 11 2.69 9.59 6.05
C ILE A 11 2.39 8.51 5.01
N VAL A 12 3.08 7.38 5.11
CA VAL A 12 2.98 6.26 4.19
C VAL A 12 2.60 5.01 4.96
N ASP A 13 1.72 4.20 4.36
CA ASP A 13 1.32 2.89 4.88
C ASP A 13 2.47 1.87 4.77
N VAL A 14 2.49 0.79 5.56
CA VAL A 14 3.56 -0.23 5.50
C VAL A 14 3.73 -0.78 4.09
N LYS A 15 2.64 -0.90 3.33
CA LYS A 15 2.66 -1.41 1.94
C LYS A 15 3.07 -0.36 0.90
N ARG A 16 3.31 0.88 1.31
CA ARG A 16 3.53 2.05 0.45
C ARG A 16 2.42 2.32 -0.60
N GLU A 17 1.30 1.61 -0.53
CA GLU A 17 0.13 1.76 -1.42
C GLU A 17 -0.67 3.04 -1.11
N ARG A 18 -0.65 3.52 0.14
CA ARG A 18 -1.31 4.77 0.54
C ARG A 18 -0.31 5.78 1.09
N LYS A 19 -0.40 7.01 0.56
CA LYS A 19 0.40 8.16 0.97
C LYS A 19 -0.54 9.31 1.33
N VAL A 20 -0.38 9.86 2.52
CA VAL A 20 -1.22 10.92 3.07
C VAL A 20 -0.33 12.06 3.54
N GLY A 21 -0.54 13.25 2.97
CA GLY A 21 0.08 14.46 3.50
C GLY A 21 -0.61 14.86 4.80
N VAL A 22 0.16 14.97 5.88
CA VAL A 22 -0.32 15.38 7.19
C VAL A 22 0.50 16.56 7.69
N VAL A 23 -0.20 17.63 8.05
CA VAL A 23 0.42 18.78 8.69
C VAL A 23 0.33 18.60 10.20
N ALA A 24 1.45 18.64 10.92
CA ALA A 24 1.48 18.46 12.36
C ALA A 24 2.61 19.28 12.99
N LYS A 25 2.49 19.54 14.30
CA LYS A 25 3.56 20.16 15.09
C LYS A 25 4.32 19.18 15.98
N SER A 26 3.68 18.07 16.36
CA SER A 26 4.21 17.09 17.32
C SER A 26 4.02 15.67 16.81
N LEU A 27 4.86 14.76 17.31
CA LEU A 27 4.77 13.32 16.99
C LEU A 27 3.41 12.73 17.39
N GLU A 28 2.83 13.17 18.51
CA GLU A 28 1.49 12.75 18.94
C GLU A 28 0.39 13.16 17.95
N GLU A 29 0.48 14.35 17.35
CA GLU A 29 -0.46 14.79 16.32
C GLU A 29 -0.33 13.94 15.05
N ILE A 30 0.90 13.59 14.65
CA ILE A 30 1.14 12.65 13.55
C ILE A 30 0.49 11.30 13.85
N LYS A 31 0.72 10.76 15.05
CA LYS A 31 0.15 9.48 15.47
C LYS A 31 -1.39 9.51 15.43
N SER A 32 -2.00 10.53 16.04
CA SER A 32 -3.46 10.68 16.05
C SER A 32 -4.04 10.85 14.65
N LYS A 33 -3.42 11.66 13.79
CA LYS A 33 -3.87 11.85 12.40
C LYS A 33 -3.65 10.61 11.55
N ALA A 34 -2.55 9.88 11.75
CA ALA A 34 -2.27 8.61 11.09
C ALA A 34 -3.33 7.57 11.44
N GLN A 35 -3.67 7.37 12.71
CA GLN A 35 -4.71 6.43 13.14
C GLN A 35 -6.07 6.76 12.51
N ASN A 36 -6.44 8.05 12.49
CA ASN A 36 -7.70 8.51 11.89
C ASN A 36 -7.72 8.33 10.36
N LYS A 37 -6.58 8.52 9.68
CA LYS A 37 -6.49 8.44 8.22
C LYS A 37 -6.29 7.02 7.68
N LEU A 38 -5.59 6.15 8.43
CA LEU A 38 -5.37 4.75 8.10
C LEU A 38 -6.50 3.83 8.63
N SER A 39 -7.51 4.38 9.31
CA SER A 39 -8.74 3.69 9.76
C SER A 39 -8.51 2.51 10.71
N ASN A 40 -7.48 2.55 11.56
CA ASN A 40 -7.24 1.52 12.58
C ASN A 40 -7.11 2.16 13.98
N PRO A 41 -8.23 2.44 14.67
CA PRO A 41 -8.27 3.24 15.91
C PRO A 41 -7.79 2.49 17.17
N SER A 42 -7.47 1.19 17.08
CA SER A 42 -7.32 0.31 18.25
C SER A 42 -5.92 -0.28 18.44
N SER A 43 -4.91 0.22 17.74
CA SER A 43 -3.56 -0.37 17.74
C SER A 43 -2.51 0.68 18.08
N ASN A 44 -1.54 0.30 18.93
CA ASN A 44 -0.32 1.07 19.09
C ASN A 44 0.36 1.19 17.74
N ILE A 45 0.59 2.42 17.30
CA ILE A 45 1.29 2.69 16.05
C ILE A 45 2.70 3.15 16.34
N LYS A 46 3.64 2.58 15.59
CA LYS A 46 5.03 3.02 15.55
C LYS A 46 5.23 3.89 14.33
N VAL A 47 5.92 5.01 14.51
CA VAL A 47 6.29 5.90 13.41
C VAL A 47 7.76 5.65 13.15
N VAL A 48 8.11 5.36 11.91
CA VAL A 48 9.48 5.13 11.48
C VAL A 48 9.80 6.00 10.27
N LEU A 49 11.08 6.27 10.01
CA LEU A 49 11.50 6.93 8.78
C LEU A 49 11.25 6.01 7.57
N GLU A 50 10.64 6.55 6.51
CA GLU A 50 10.36 5.78 5.31
C GLU A 50 11.66 5.33 4.61
N SER A 51 12.71 6.16 4.69
CA SER A 51 14.00 5.96 4.03
C SER A 51 14.84 4.80 4.62
N ASP A 52 14.92 4.69 5.94
CA ASP A 52 15.85 3.77 6.63
C ASP A 52 15.20 2.94 7.75
N GLY A 53 13.94 3.22 8.10
CA GLY A 53 13.21 2.45 9.11
C GLY A 53 13.58 2.79 10.55
N THR A 54 14.34 3.86 10.77
CA THR A 54 14.64 4.38 12.11
C THR A 54 13.34 4.69 12.86
N GLU A 55 13.16 4.12 14.04
CA GLU A 55 12.01 4.40 14.90
C GLU A 55 12.09 5.83 15.43
N ILE A 56 10.96 6.56 15.33
CA ILE A 56 10.81 7.90 15.86
C ILE A 56 9.89 7.80 17.07
N ASP A 57 10.48 7.65 18.24
CA ASP A 57 9.79 7.65 19.53
C ASP A 57 10.02 8.95 20.33
N GLU A 58 11.03 9.74 19.96
CA GLU A 58 11.41 11.00 20.63
C GLU A 58 10.93 12.26 19.87
N GLU A 59 10.34 13.23 20.59
CA GLU A 59 9.92 14.52 20.00
C GLU A 59 11.10 15.41 19.58
N ASP A 60 12.23 15.34 20.29
CA ASP A 60 13.45 16.07 19.92
C ASP A 60 13.93 15.64 18.53
N TYR A 61 13.97 14.32 18.26
CA TYR A 61 14.33 13.81 16.95
C TYR A 61 13.32 14.26 15.88
N PHE A 62 12.02 14.15 16.17
CA PHE A 62 10.97 14.60 15.26
C PHE A 62 11.11 16.08 14.85
N SER A 63 11.54 16.94 15.78
CA SER A 63 11.73 18.37 15.53
C SER A 63 12.93 18.69 14.62
N THR A 64 13.92 17.79 14.57
CA THR A 64 15.08 17.90 13.67
C THR A 64 14.78 17.48 12.24
N LEU A 65 13.66 16.80 12.00
CA LEU A 65 13.28 16.33 10.67
C LEU A 65 13.00 17.50 9.72
N GLU A 66 13.41 17.31 8.46
CA GLU A 66 13.22 18.30 7.42
C GLU A 66 11.75 18.37 6.99
N ASN A 67 11.34 19.51 6.46
CA ASN A 67 10.01 19.68 5.91
C ASN A 67 9.81 18.68 4.76
N ASP A 68 8.62 18.09 4.63
CA ASP A 68 8.29 17.06 3.62
C ASP A 68 8.90 15.67 3.87
N THR A 69 9.48 15.42 5.06
CA THR A 69 9.98 14.09 5.45
C THR A 69 8.89 13.02 5.32
N ALA A 70 9.25 11.90 4.67
CA ALA A 70 8.41 10.73 4.54
C ALA A 70 8.54 9.83 5.78
N LEU A 71 7.42 9.62 6.44
CA LEU A 71 7.25 8.80 7.63
C LEU A 71 6.38 7.60 7.29
N MET A 72 6.78 6.43 7.74
CA MET A 72 5.98 5.22 7.62
C MET A 72 5.37 4.88 8.97
N VAL A 73 4.11 4.44 8.95
CA VAL A 73 3.39 4.03 10.16
C VAL A 73 3.24 2.52 10.15
N LEU A 74 3.63 1.89 11.26
CA LEU A 74 3.58 0.45 11.47
C LEU A 74 2.59 0.14 12.60
N PHE A 75 1.73 -0.85 12.39
CA PHE A 75 0.91 -1.44 13.44
C PHE A 75 1.65 -2.55 14.22
N ASP A 76 1.08 -3.02 15.33
CA ASP A 76 1.70 -3.98 16.27
C ASP A 76 2.27 -5.26 15.61
N ASN A 77 1.66 -5.69 14.49
CA ASN A 77 2.08 -6.86 13.71
C ASN A 77 2.88 -6.52 12.44
N GLU A 78 3.22 -5.26 12.22
CA GLU A 78 3.88 -4.78 11.02
C GLU A 78 5.33 -4.40 11.31
N LYS A 79 6.21 -4.70 10.36
CA LYS A 79 7.62 -4.30 10.43
C LYS A 79 7.93 -3.42 9.24
N TRP A 80 8.76 -2.42 9.47
CA TRP A 80 9.34 -1.64 8.38
C TRP A 80 10.07 -2.59 7.44
N THR A 81 9.84 -2.40 6.15
CA THR A 81 10.57 -3.09 5.11
C THR A 81 11.27 -2.04 4.24
N PRO A 82 12.57 -2.23 3.93
CA PRO A 82 13.28 -1.31 3.08
C PRO A 82 12.56 -1.11 1.75
N VAL A 83 12.66 0.08 1.16
CA VAL A 83 12.30 0.26 -0.24
C VAL A 83 13.19 -0.72 -0.98
N ARG A 84 12.59 -1.78 -1.57
CA ARG A 84 13.27 -2.49 -2.65
C ARG A 84 13.43 -1.44 -3.74
N GLN A 85 14.54 -0.73 -3.73
CA GLN A 85 14.90 0.21 -4.78
C GLN A 85 15.10 -0.64 -6.02
N LEU A 86 14.01 -0.94 -6.73
CA LEU A 86 14.02 -1.65 -8.00
C LEU A 86 14.50 -0.75 -9.14
N ALA A 87 15.32 0.24 -8.82
CA ALA A 87 15.78 1.25 -9.75
C ALA A 87 17.05 1.89 -9.18
N ASP A 88 18.20 1.28 -9.42
CA ASP A 88 19.19 2.00 -10.21
C ASP A 88 20.16 1.05 -10.97
N ALA A 89 20.32 1.39 -12.24
CA ALA A 89 21.36 1.02 -13.21
C ALA A 89 21.63 -0.43 -13.66
N VAL A 90 21.28 -0.67 -14.94
CA VAL A 90 22.20 -1.05 -16.04
C VAL A 90 23.22 -2.18 -15.77
N ASP A 91 22.80 -3.45 -15.87
CA ASP A 91 23.25 -4.47 -16.86
C ASP A 91 22.64 -5.84 -16.46
N GLY A 92 21.98 -6.52 -17.38
CA GLY A 92 21.57 -7.94 -17.23
C GLY A 92 20.35 -8.26 -16.35
N VAL A 93 19.17 -8.37 -16.97
CA VAL A 93 18.02 -9.34 -16.86
C VAL A 93 17.70 -10.10 -15.54
N GLY A 94 18.51 -10.09 -14.47
CA GLY A 94 18.36 -11.04 -13.34
C GLY A 94 18.17 -10.44 -11.94
N HIS A 95 18.61 -9.22 -11.64
CA HIS A 95 18.75 -8.79 -10.24
C HIS A 95 17.43 -8.66 -9.44
N PRO A 96 16.40 -7.96 -9.94
CA PRO A 96 15.09 -7.88 -9.27
C PRO A 96 14.45 -9.24 -9.00
N LEU A 97 14.43 -10.10 -10.02
CA LEU A 97 13.82 -11.43 -9.93
C LEU A 97 14.59 -12.35 -8.99
N THR A 98 15.91 -12.36 -9.08
CA THR A 98 16.74 -13.25 -8.26
C THR A 98 16.70 -12.89 -6.78
N GLU A 99 16.59 -11.60 -6.44
CA GLU A 99 16.41 -11.15 -5.06
C GLU A 99 15.04 -11.56 -4.50
N LEU A 100 13.97 -11.38 -5.30
CA LEU A 100 12.63 -11.86 -4.96
C LEU A 100 12.60 -13.37 -4.74
N LEU A 101 13.21 -14.15 -5.63
CA LEU A 101 13.28 -15.60 -5.55
C LEU A 101 14.11 -16.07 -4.36
N SER A 102 15.25 -15.42 -4.09
CA SER A 102 16.09 -15.74 -2.93
C SER A 102 15.35 -15.48 -1.62
N MET A 103 14.57 -14.40 -1.57
CA MET A 103 13.73 -14.06 -0.43
C MET A 103 12.59 -15.06 -0.24
N LEU A 104 11.87 -15.41 -1.31
CA LEU A 104 10.81 -16.42 -1.26
C LEU A 104 11.35 -17.80 -0.89
N LYS A 105 12.59 -18.10 -1.27
CA LYS A 105 13.30 -19.32 -0.89
C LYS A 105 13.65 -19.34 0.60
N GLN A 106 13.90 -18.17 1.19
CA GLN A 106 14.16 -18.02 2.62
C GLN A 106 12.87 -18.06 3.45
N ASP A 107 11.79 -17.42 2.97
CA ASP A 107 10.49 -17.39 3.61
C ASP A 107 9.37 -17.25 2.57
N ILE A 108 8.58 -18.32 2.41
CA ILE A 108 7.50 -18.37 1.40
C ILE A 108 6.33 -17.44 1.75
N GLY A 109 6.22 -17.03 3.02
CA GLY A 109 5.18 -16.11 3.51
C GLY A 109 5.31 -14.70 2.95
N GLN A 110 6.50 -14.32 2.49
CA GLN A 110 6.77 -13.03 1.84
C GLN A 110 5.96 -12.82 0.55
N VAL A 111 5.44 -13.88 -0.08
CA VAL A 111 4.59 -13.78 -1.28
C VAL A 111 3.37 -12.89 -1.06
N SER A 112 2.82 -12.87 0.17
CA SER A 112 1.66 -12.06 0.52
C SER A 112 1.97 -10.55 0.66
N LEU A 113 3.24 -10.19 0.80
CA LEU A 113 3.70 -8.80 0.88
C LEU A 113 4.06 -8.22 -0.48
N LEU A 114 4.11 -9.05 -1.52
CA LEU A 114 4.45 -8.61 -2.88
C LEU A 114 3.35 -7.73 -3.46
N GLY A 115 3.77 -6.63 -4.08
CA GLY A 115 2.90 -5.77 -4.88
C GLY A 115 2.55 -6.37 -6.24
N GLY A 116 1.66 -5.70 -6.97
CA GLY A 116 1.24 -6.16 -8.30
C GLY A 116 2.40 -6.28 -9.29
N GLN A 117 3.33 -5.33 -9.28
CA GLN A 117 4.49 -5.31 -10.19
C GLN A 117 5.47 -6.47 -9.93
N GLU A 118 5.68 -6.85 -8.67
CA GLU A 118 6.56 -7.95 -8.30
C GLU A 118 5.94 -9.31 -8.67
N LEU A 119 4.62 -9.45 -8.48
CA LEU A 119 3.88 -10.64 -8.89
C LEU A 119 3.84 -10.80 -10.42
N GLU A 120 3.71 -9.70 -11.17
CA GLU A 120 3.81 -9.71 -12.64
C GLU A 120 5.17 -10.21 -13.09
N LEU A 121 6.25 -9.68 -12.50
CA LEU A 121 7.61 -10.08 -12.81
C LEU A 121 7.83 -11.58 -12.56
N LEU A 122 7.41 -12.07 -11.39
CA LEU A 122 7.51 -13.49 -11.03
C LEU A 122 6.61 -14.40 -11.91
N SER A 123 5.49 -13.88 -12.38
CA SER A 123 4.59 -14.59 -13.31
C SER A 123 5.19 -14.70 -14.71
N ASP A 124 5.88 -13.67 -15.20
CA ASP A 124 6.47 -13.63 -16.54
C ASP A 124 7.80 -14.42 -16.61
N MET A 125 8.40 -14.70 -15.47
CA MET A 125 9.67 -15.42 -15.31
C MET A 125 9.75 -16.74 -16.11
N ASP A 126 10.87 -16.94 -16.81
CA ASP A 126 11.23 -18.21 -17.44
C ASP A 126 12.05 -19.09 -16.49
N PRO A 127 11.49 -20.21 -15.97
CA PRO A 127 12.18 -21.04 -15.00
C PRO A 127 13.42 -21.71 -15.59
N ASP A 128 13.44 -22.00 -16.88
CA ASP A 128 14.56 -22.70 -17.53
C ASP A 128 15.79 -21.81 -17.71
N ASN A 129 15.62 -20.48 -17.85
CA ASN A 129 16.73 -19.52 -17.95
C ASN A 129 17.35 -19.18 -16.57
N LEU A 130 16.70 -19.58 -15.48
CA LEU A 130 17.14 -19.27 -14.12
C LEU A 130 17.75 -20.46 -13.39
N LEU A 131 17.78 -21.64 -14.01
CA LEU A 131 18.37 -22.85 -13.44
C LEU A 131 19.86 -22.69 -13.14
N ASP A 132 20.56 -21.83 -13.88
CA ASP A 132 21.98 -21.50 -13.64
C ASP A 132 22.20 -20.75 -12.33
N ILE A 133 21.18 -20.05 -11.82
CA ILE A 133 21.24 -19.22 -10.61
C ILE A 133 20.56 -19.93 -9.43
N ILE A 134 19.40 -20.52 -9.69
CA ILE A 134 18.59 -21.26 -8.71
C ILE A 134 18.31 -22.64 -9.31
N PRO A 135 19.11 -23.67 -8.96
CA PRO A 135 18.97 -25.02 -9.51
C PRO A 135 17.81 -25.79 -8.85
N ASP A 136 16.66 -25.14 -8.67
CA ASP A 136 15.45 -25.73 -8.12
C ASP A 136 14.26 -25.39 -9.02
N ARG A 137 14.08 -26.22 -10.05
CA ARG A 137 13.01 -26.07 -11.05
C ARG A 137 11.62 -26.18 -10.43
N MET A 138 11.47 -26.99 -9.39
CA MET A 138 10.19 -27.20 -8.72
C MET A 138 9.80 -25.94 -7.95
N PHE A 139 10.75 -25.36 -7.23
CA PHE A 139 10.57 -24.07 -6.57
C PHE A 139 10.23 -22.95 -7.57
N LEU A 140 11.00 -22.81 -8.65
CA LEU A 140 10.76 -21.76 -9.65
C LEU A 140 9.35 -21.86 -10.28
N ASN A 141 8.90 -23.07 -10.60
CA ASN A 141 7.53 -23.28 -11.10
C ASN A 141 6.47 -22.98 -10.02
N GLN A 142 6.72 -23.38 -8.78
CA GLN A 142 5.78 -23.13 -7.69
C GLN A 142 5.65 -21.64 -7.39
N VAL A 143 6.76 -20.88 -7.43
CA VAL A 143 6.73 -19.42 -7.26
C VAL A 143 5.99 -18.75 -8.42
N LYS A 144 6.25 -19.17 -9.66
CA LYS A 144 5.54 -18.66 -10.84
C LYS A 144 4.03 -18.91 -10.74
N GLU A 145 3.64 -20.14 -10.42
CA GLU A 145 2.23 -20.53 -10.27
C GLU A 145 1.56 -19.79 -9.11
N ALA A 146 2.22 -19.72 -7.95
CA ALA A 146 1.72 -18.97 -6.80
C ALA A 146 1.53 -17.48 -7.16
N SER A 147 2.53 -16.87 -7.81
CA SER A 147 2.47 -15.46 -8.19
C SER A 147 1.33 -15.16 -9.16
N CYS A 148 1.13 -16.03 -10.16
CA CYS A 148 0.01 -15.94 -11.11
C CYS A 148 -1.35 -16.05 -10.41
N ARG A 149 -1.49 -16.99 -9.47
CA ARG A 149 -2.71 -17.16 -8.68
C ARG A 149 -3.01 -15.94 -7.81
N PHE A 150 -2.03 -15.45 -7.06
CA PHE A 150 -2.18 -14.26 -6.22
C PHE A 150 -2.54 -13.01 -7.04
N LEU A 151 -1.93 -12.84 -8.21
CA LEU A 151 -2.25 -11.74 -9.11
C LEU A 151 -3.68 -11.83 -9.63
N SER A 152 -4.12 -13.02 -10.02
CA SER A 152 -5.49 -13.29 -10.46
C SER A 152 -6.51 -13.03 -9.36
N ASP A 153 -6.24 -13.49 -8.14
CA ASP A 153 -7.09 -13.25 -6.97
C ASP A 153 -7.18 -11.75 -6.64
N LYS A 154 -6.05 -11.02 -6.72
CA LYS A 154 -6.02 -9.56 -6.53
C LYS A 154 -6.87 -8.85 -7.59
N ARG A 155 -6.77 -9.25 -8.85
CA ARG A 155 -7.58 -8.70 -9.95
C ARG A 155 -9.07 -8.99 -9.76
N ASN A 156 -9.43 -10.22 -9.44
CA ASN A 156 -10.82 -10.62 -9.19
C ASN A 156 -11.45 -9.81 -8.05
N ALA A 157 -10.71 -9.62 -6.94
CA ALA A 157 -11.15 -8.80 -5.82
C ALA A 157 -11.36 -7.33 -6.24
N GLN A 158 -10.47 -6.80 -7.07
CA GLN A 158 -10.57 -5.44 -7.60
C GLN A 158 -11.79 -5.27 -8.51
N GLU A 159 -12.07 -6.24 -9.39
CA GLU A 159 -13.24 -6.26 -10.28
C GLU A 159 -14.55 -6.35 -9.49
N ALA A 160 -14.61 -7.21 -8.46
CA ALA A 160 -15.77 -7.31 -7.58
C ALA A 160 -16.05 -5.99 -6.83
N LEU A 161 -14.99 -5.31 -6.38
CA LEU A 161 -15.11 -4.02 -5.71
C LEU A 161 -15.57 -2.91 -6.65
N ASP A 162 -15.13 -2.91 -7.91
CA ASP A 162 -15.62 -1.97 -8.92
C ASP A 162 -17.10 -2.20 -9.24
N LEU A 163 -17.52 -3.46 -9.38
CA LEU A 163 -18.92 -3.82 -9.57
C LEU A 163 -19.80 -3.33 -8.40
N LEU A 164 -19.32 -3.50 -7.15
CA LEU A 164 -20.03 -3.03 -5.96
C LEU A 164 -20.15 -1.49 -5.95
N LYS A 165 -19.08 -0.78 -6.32
CA LYS A 165 -19.10 0.68 -6.47
C LYS A 165 -20.11 1.12 -7.55
N LEU A 166 -20.17 0.41 -8.68
CA LEU A 166 -21.08 0.70 -9.76
C LEU A 166 -22.55 0.46 -9.36
N TYR A 167 -22.82 -0.62 -8.61
CA TYR A 167 -24.13 -0.87 -8.03
C TYR A 167 -24.52 0.22 -7.03
N HIS A 168 -23.63 0.56 -6.09
CA HIS A 168 -23.89 1.59 -5.09
C HIS A 168 -24.13 2.97 -5.73
N ARG A 169 -23.34 3.33 -6.75
CA ARG A 169 -23.54 4.55 -7.53
C ARG A 169 -24.90 4.57 -8.24
N SER A 170 -25.33 3.44 -8.79
CA SER A 170 -26.64 3.31 -9.44
C SER A 170 -27.80 3.35 -8.44
N TYR A 171 -27.61 2.73 -7.28
CA TYR A 171 -28.57 2.75 -6.16
C TYR A 171 -28.79 4.18 -5.64
N ILE A 172 -27.71 4.91 -5.35
CA ILE A 172 -27.79 6.33 -4.92
C ILE A 172 -28.46 7.20 -5.98
N ASN A 173 -28.15 6.99 -7.26
CA ASN A 173 -28.77 7.76 -8.34
C ASN A 173 -30.28 7.51 -8.47
N ASN A 174 -30.76 6.32 -8.11
CA ASN A 174 -32.18 5.97 -8.15
C ASN A 174 -32.97 6.54 -6.95
N GLU A 175 -32.38 6.61 -5.75
CA GLU A 175 -33.04 7.22 -4.58
C GLU A 175 -33.16 8.75 -4.69
N ASN A 176 -32.23 9.42 -5.39
CA ASN A 176 -32.31 10.86 -5.66
C ASN A 176 -33.32 11.23 -6.79
N GLY A 177 -33.95 10.23 -7.42
CA GLY A 177 -34.87 10.42 -8.55
C GLY A 177 -36.36 10.42 -8.20
N THR A 178 -36.75 10.19 -6.93
CA THR A 178 -38.17 9.97 -6.54
C THR A 178 -38.86 11.16 -5.85
N ASP A 179 -38.22 12.32 -5.70
CA ASP A 179 -38.81 13.51 -5.05
C ASP A 179 -38.92 14.73 -5.98
N ILE A 180 -39.61 14.61 -7.13
CA ILE A 180 -40.17 15.76 -7.87
C ILE A 180 -41.36 15.34 -8.73
N THR A 181 -42.46 14.89 -8.13
CA THR A 181 -43.79 15.00 -8.79
C THR A 181 -44.93 14.95 -7.77
N GLN A 182 -44.97 15.91 -6.82
CA GLN A 182 -46.25 16.28 -6.21
C GLN A 182 -46.85 17.49 -6.93
N SER A 183 -48.12 17.33 -7.30
CA SER A 183 -49.13 18.38 -7.47
C SER A 183 -49.06 19.25 -8.74
N LYS A 184 -49.97 18.94 -9.69
CA LYS A 184 -50.83 19.97 -10.30
C LYS A 184 -52.09 19.37 -10.94
N LYS A 185 -53.22 19.86 -10.43
CA LYS A 185 -54.49 20.20 -11.12
C LYS A 185 -55.68 19.24 -10.98
N SER A 186 -56.49 19.54 -9.97
CA SER A 186 -57.96 19.49 -10.04
C SER A 186 -58.51 20.33 -11.20
N ARG A 187 -59.49 19.79 -11.93
CA ARG A 187 -60.72 20.41 -12.49
C ARG A 187 -61.23 19.54 -13.65
N GLN A 188 -62.38 18.88 -13.49
CA GLN A 188 -63.70 19.30 -14.01
C GLN A 188 -63.75 19.12 -15.53
N THR A 189 -64.54 18.22 -16.12
CA THR A 189 -66.00 18.02 -16.05
C THR A 189 -66.38 16.60 -16.43
#